data_AF-A0A938EXT3-F1
#
_entry.id   AF-A0A938EXT3-F1
#
_cell.length_a   1.000
_cell.length_b   1.000
_cell.length_c   1.000
_cell.angle_alpha   90.00
_cell.angle_beta   90.00
_cell.angle_gamma   90.00
#
_symmetry.space_group_name_H-M   'P 1'
#
loop_
_entity.id
_entity.type
_entity.pdbx_description
1 polymer ?
#
loop_
_entity_poly.entity_id
_entity_poly.type
_entity_poly.pdbx_seq_one_letter_code
_entity_poly.pdbx_strand_id
1 'polypeptide(L)'
;MTLAISTTSASNHQWALGWTGQLAVGRGGTGLASLTQGYIPFGKGTAAFGSSANLFWDETNSRLGIGTTGPGSMLDVRGGVEFNRTGAATVGDFSVSGDTAPNMYFGRLSPTTGDSTTFYFRSRLNQNKFRVNTAGSGNVSMNFETGGGGAFVIYGSTADSSERFRVTETGNVGIGTTSPGTARLYVSGGRIVADTNIEGA
;
A
#
# COMPACT_ATOMS: atom_id res chain seq x y z
N MET A 1 49.73 -6.84 -11.88
CA MET A 1 50.41 -5.69 -11.26
C MET A 1 51.82 -6.14 -11.05
N THR A 2 52.69 -5.76 -11.97
CA THR A 2 54.11 -6.13 -11.87
C THR A 2 54.80 -4.91 -11.32
N LEU A 3 55.27 -5.02 -10.08
CA LEU A 3 56.11 -4.00 -9.47
C LEU A 3 57.55 -4.31 -9.90
N ALA A 4 58.08 -3.54 -10.84
CA ALA A 4 59.49 -3.62 -11.21
C ALA A 4 60.30 -2.71 -10.30
N ILE A 5 61.27 -3.29 -9.59
CA ILE A 5 62.17 -2.59 -8.68
C ILE A 5 63.54 -2.51 -9.33
N SER A 6 64.03 -1.30 -9.55
CA SER A 6 65.43 -1.01 -9.86
C SER A 6 65.94 -0.10 -8.76
N THR A 7 66.95 -0.54 -8.02
CA THR A 7 67.59 0.26 -6.97
C THR A 7 69.09 0.32 -7.21
N THR A 8 69.64 1.52 -7.33
CA THR A 8 71.10 1.73 -7.41
C THR A 8 71.68 2.65 -6.33
N SER A 9 70.90 3.20 -5.39
CA SER A 9 71.47 3.70 -4.12
C SER A 9 70.41 3.97 -3.06
N ALA A 10 70.79 3.80 -1.79
CA ALA A 10 69.98 4.10 -0.62
C ALA A 10 69.93 5.60 -0.35
N SER A 11 68.72 6.15 -0.22
CA SER A 11 68.33 7.13 0.81
C SER A 11 66.88 7.57 0.57
N ASN A 12 65.99 7.06 1.43
CA ASN A 12 64.56 7.39 1.54
C ASN A 12 63.68 7.06 0.32
N HIS A 13 63.29 5.79 0.20
CA HIS A 13 62.32 5.35 -0.80
C HIS A 13 60.88 5.59 -0.31
N GLN A 14 60.34 6.79 -0.53
CA GLN A 14 58.89 6.98 -0.40
C GLN A 14 58.19 6.35 -1.60
N TRP A 15 57.70 5.12 -1.42
CA TRP A 15 56.84 4.46 -2.40
C TRP A 15 55.42 4.99 -2.26
N ALA A 16 55.05 5.96 -3.11
CA ALA A 16 53.65 6.28 -3.31
C ALA A 16 53.00 5.15 -4.12
N LEU A 17 52.34 4.22 -3.45
CA LEU A 17 51.43 3.28 -4.10
C LEU A 17 50.21 4.07 -4.59
N GLY A 18 50.33 4.66 -5.77
CA GLY A 18 49.25 5.39 -6.43
C GLY A 18 48.36 4.43 -7.19
N TRP A 19 47.07 4.45 -6.88
CA TRP A 19 46.06 3.73 -7.64
C TRP A 19 45.26 4.76 -8.45
N THR A 20 45.50 4.84 -9.76
CA THR A 20 44.80 5.78 -10.66
C THR A 20 43.63 5.09 -11.33
N GLY A 21 42.43 5.66 -11.23
CA GLY A 21 41.21 5.12 -11.84
C GLY A 21 40.23 4.55 -10.82
N GLN A 22 39.34 3.65 -11.25
CA GLN A 22 38.28 3.05 -10.43
C GLN A 22 38.48 1.54 -10.20
N LEU A 23 38.44 1.10 -8.94
CA LEU A 23 38.90 -0.24 -8.55
C LEU A 23 38.14 -1.27 -9.38
N ALA A 24 38.89 -2.24 -9.93
CA ALA A 24 38.27 -3.30 -10.71
C ALA A 24 37.31 -4.09 -9.81
N VAL A 25 36.15 -4.47 -10.33
CA VAL A 25 35.12 -5.18 -9.57
C VAL A 25 35.65 -6.47 -8.95
N GLY A 26 36.46 -7.22 -9.70
CA GLY A 26 37.12 -8.44 -9.23
C GLY A 26 38.15 -8.22 -8.11
N ARG A 27 38.40 -6.99 -7.69
CA ARG A 27 39.25 -6.60 -6.56
C ARG A 27 38.49 -5.84 -5.48
N GLY A 28 37.15 -5.92 -5.49
CA GLY A 28 36.29 -5.24 -4.52
C GLY A 28 35.89 -3.81 -4.90
N GLY A 29 36.15 -3.38 -6.14
CA GLY A 29 35.66 -2.10 -6.63
C GLY A 29 34.18 -2.13 -7.04
N THR A 30 33.55 -0.96 -7.13
CA THR A 30 32.12 -0.84 -7.48
C THR A 30 31.85 -0.96 -8.98
N GLY A 31 32.86 -0.82 -9.83
CA GLY A 31 32.62 -0.77 -11.26
C GLY A 31 32.10 0.59 -11.78
N LEU A 32 31.91 1.58 -10.90
CA LEU A 32 31.37 2.90 -11.22
C LEU A 32 32.37 4.02 -10.89
N ALA A 33 32.67 4.88 -11.87
CA ALA A 33 33.56 6.02 -11.69
C ALA A 33 32.87 7.19 -10.95
N SER A 34 31.55 7.27 -11.06
CA SER A 34 30.70 8.22 -10.36
C SER A 34 29.28 7.65 -10.19
N LEU A 35 28.49 8.25 -9.31
CA LEU A 35 27.07 7.95 -9.13
C LEU A 35 26.24 9.15 -9.57
N THR A 36 25.18 8.91 -10.34
CA THR A 36 24.17 9.93 -10.63
C THR A 36 23.53 10.37 -9.32
N GLN A 37 23.39 11.68 -9.10
CA GLN A 37 22.80 12.21 -7.88
C GLN A 37 21.43 11.59 -7.61
N GLY A 38 21.23 11.20 -6.35
CA GLY A 38 20.01 10.55 -5.88
C GLY A 38 19.82 9.11 -6.34
N TYR A 39 20.59 8.57 -7.28
CA TYR A 39 20.42 7.16 -7.68
C TYR A 39 21.09 6.27 -6.63
N ILE A 40 20.34 5.33 -6.07
CA ILE A 40 20.89 4.34 -5.14
C ILE A 40 21.48 3.18 -5.95
N PRO A 41 22.78 2.87 -5.82
CA PRO A 41 23.39 1.77 -6.54
C PRO A 41 23.01 0.41 -5.94
N PHE A 42 22.92 -0.62 -6.78
CA PHE A 42 22.59 -1.99 -6.39
C PHE A 42 23.53 -3.01 -7.04
N GLY A 43 23.74 -4.14 -6.37
CA GLY A 43 24.66 -5.18 -6.83
C GLY A 43 24.24 -5.82 -8.16
N LYS A 44 25.22 -6.23 -8.98
CA LYS A 44 25.02 -6.99 -10.22
C LYS A 44 25.91 -8.23 -10.31
N GLY A 45 25.99 -9.00 -9.23
CA GLY A 45 26.85 -10.18 -9.16
C GLY A 45 28.32 -9.80 -9.30
N THR A 46 29.01 -10.39 -10.29
CA THR A 46 30.43 -10.11 -10.60
C THR A 46 30.64 -8.90 -11.53
N ALA A 47 29.57 -8.26 -11.99
CA ALA A 47 29.63 -7.08 -12.84
C ALA A 47 29.66 -5.78 -12.02
N ALA A 48 29.90 -4.65 -12.71
CA ALA A 48 29.77 -3.32 -12.13
C ALA A 48 28.38 -3.10 -11.51
N PHE A 49 28.32 -2.31 -10.44
CA PHE A 49 27.08 -1.97 -9.77
C PHE A 49 26.10 -1.33 -10.76
N GLY A 50 24.82 -1.65 -10.60
CA GLY A 50 23.74 -1.02 -11.33
C GLY A 50 23.26 0.22 -10.60
N SER A 51 22.67 1.16 -11.33
CA SER A 51 21.89 2.24 -10.77
C SER A 51 20.75 2.55 -11.75
N SER A 52 19.65 3.12 -11.25
CA SER A 52 18.48 3.40 -12.06
C SER A 52 17.68 4.55 -11.46
N ALA A 53 17.00 5.31 -12.33
CA ALA A 53 16.01 6.31 -11.93
C ALA A 53 14.85 5.73 -11.12
N ASN A 54 14.64 4.41 -11.19
CA ASN A 54 13.56 3.72 -10.50
C ASN A 54 13.85 3.46 -9.01
N LEU A 55 15.06 3.73 -8.52
CA LEU A 55 15.41 3.63 -7.11
C LEU A 55 16.18 4.90 -6.71
N PHE A 56 15.47 5.85 -6.12
CA PHE A 56 15.93 7.23 -5.97
C PHE A 56 15.84 7.71 -4.52
N TRP A 57 16.89 8.39 -4.04
CA TRP A 57 16.91 9.11 -2.79
C TRP A 57 16.95 10.62 -3.06
N ASP A 58 15.91 11.33 -2.66
CA ASP A 58 15.90 12.79 -2.64
C ASP A 58 16.61 13.29 -1.38
N GLU A 59 17.87 13.70 -1.54
CA GLU A 59 18.68 14.23 -0.45
C GLU A 59 18.13 15.54 0.14
N THR A 60 17.45 16.35 -0.68
CA THR A 60 16.94 17.67 -0.25
C THR A 60 15.76 17.49 0.70
N ASN A 61 14.87 16.53 0.40
CA ASN A 61 13.64 16.33 1.16
C ASN A 61 13.67 15.06 2.05
N SER A 62 14.75 14.29 2.02
CA SER A 62 14.89 13.00 2.73
C SER A 62 13.78 12.00 2.36
N ARG A 63 13.61 11.74 1.07
CA ARG A 63 12.52 10.88 0.54
C ARG A 63 13.03 9.76 -0.33
N LEU A 64 12.46 8.56 -0.18
CA LEU A 64 12.72 7.41 -1.03
C LEU A 64 11.67 7.33 -2.14
N GLY A 65 12.12 7.34 -3.39
CA GLY A 65 11.32 7.12 -4.59
C GLY A 65 11.56 5.72 -5.18
N ILE A 66 10.48 4.99 -5.46
CA ILE A 66 10.49 3.75 -6.24
C ILE A 66 9.67 3.96 -7.51
N GLY A 67 10.30 3.83 -8.68
CA GLY A 67 9.68 4.17 -9.97
C GLY A 67 9.50 5.68 -10.21
N THR A 68 10.17 6.53 -9.43
CA THR A 68 10.16 7.99 -9.61
C THR A 68 11.44 8.65 -9.08
N THR A 69 11.85 9.75 -9.72
CA THR A 69 12.92 10.66 -9.26
C THR A 69 12.38 11.93 -8.60
N GLY A 70 11.06 12.08 -8.49
CA GLY A 70 10.41 13.23 -7.85
C GLY A 70 9.40 12.76 -6.81
N PRO A 71 9.84 12.17 -5.68
CA PRO A 71 8.95 11.64 -4.66
C PRO A 71 8.13 12.74 -3.96
N GLY A 72 6.81 12.60 -3.98
CA GLY A 72 5.88 13.55 -3.34
C GLY A 72 5.76 13.39 -1.81
N SER A 73 6.21 12.26 -1.26
CA SER A 73 6.16 11.93 0.16
C SER A 73 7.40 11.12 0.59
N MET A 74 7.54 10.81 1.88
CA MET A 74 8.73 10.15 2.43
C MET A 74 9.05 8.80 1.76
N LEU A 75 8.02 8.07 1.33
CA LEU A 75 8.13 6.90 0.46
C LEU A 75 7.09 7.03 -0.66
N ASP A 76 7.53 7.37 -1.87
CA ASP A 76 6.68 7.44 -3.07
C ASP A 76 6.98 6.26 -3.98
N VAL A 77 6.02 5.34 -4.11
CA VAL A 77 6.13 4.19 -5.02
C VAL A 77 5.16 4.35 -6.17
N ARG A 78 5.69 4.50 -7.38
CA ARG A 78 4.89 4.52 -8.62
C ARG A 78 4.91 3.14 -9.25
N GLY A 79 3.77 2.45 -9.16
CA GLY A 79 3.59 1.10 -9.67
C GLY A 79 2.78 0.23 -8.70
N GLY A 80 2.77 -1.08 -8.93
CA GLY A 80 2.21 -2.04 -7.98
C GLY A 80 3.19 -2.30 -6.83
N VAL A 81 2.69 -2.30 -5.60
CA VAL A 81 3.44 -2.74 -4.43
C VAL A 81 2.88 -4.09 -3.99
N GLU A 82 3.75 -5.09 -3.96
CA GLU A 82 3.39 -6.41 -3.48
C GLU A 82 4.14 -6.71 -2.18
N PHE A 83 3.42 -6.73 -1.06
CA PHE A 83 3.98 -7.14 0.24
C PHE A 83 3.92 -8.67 0.35
N ASN A 84 4.74 -9.36 -0.44
CA ASN A 84 4.83 -10.82 -0.47
C ASN A 84 5.74 -11.35 0.64
N ARG A 85 5.27 -12.36 1.39
CA ARG A 85 6.12 -13.14 2.31
C ARG A 85 6.40 -14.53 1.74
N THR A 86 7.68 -14.84 1.55
CA THR A 86 8.18 -16.19 1.33
C THR A 86 8.19 -16.96 2.67
N GLY A 87 7.51 -18.11 2.73
CA GLY A 87 7.60 -19.06 3.86
C GLY A 87 6.37 -19.10 4.79
N ALA A 88 6.01 -20.30 5.23
CA ALA A 88 4.72 -20.69 5.82
C ALA A 88 4.26 -19.91 7.08
N ALA A 89 2.94 -19.66 7.14
CA ALA A 89 2.10 -19.29 8.28
C ALA A 89 2.55 -18.11 9.18
N THR A 90 1.98 -16.92 8.93
CA THR A 90 1.38 -15.96 9.88
C THR A 90 1.27 -14.61 9.16
N VAL A 91 0.10 -13.97 9.31
CA VAL A 91 -0.42 -12.84 8.53
C VAL A 91 0.54 -11.64 8.55
N GLY A 92 0.96 -11.18 7.37
CA GLY A 92 1.55 -9.85 7.24
C GLY A 92 0.42 -8.84 7.32
N ASP A 93 0.12 -8.34 8.51
CA ASP A 93 -0.79 -7.22 8.66
C ASP A 93 -0.14 -6.00 7.97
N PHE A 94 -0.85 -5.36 7.04
CA PHE A 94 -0.50 -3.99 6.66
C PHE A 94 -0.84 -3.11 7.86
N SER A 95 0.17 -2.87 8.71
CA SER A 95 0.04 -2.08 9.94
C SER A 95 0.43 -0.64 9.67
N VAL A 96 -0.53 0.28 9.78
CA VAL A 96 -0.27 1.72 9.82
C VAL A 96 -0.38 2.19 11.28
N SER A 97 0.77 2.50 11.89
CA SER A 97 0.89 3.02 13.25
C SER A 97 1.49 4.43 13.22
N GLY A 98 0.82 5.41 13.83
CA GLY A 98 1.22 6.82 13.86
C GLY A 98 0.52 7.62 14.97
N ASP A 99 1.08 8.79 15.31
CA ASP A 99 0.89 9.55 16.56
C ASP A 99 -0.51 10.18 16.74
N THR A 100 -1.15 10.70 15.69
CA THR A 100 -2.33 11.58 15.91
C THR A 100 -3.51 11.45 14.95
N ALA A 101 -3.41 10.67 13.86
CA ALA A 101 -4.53 10.29 12.98
C ALA A 101 -4.06 9.33 11.86
N PRO A 102 -3.62 8.09 12.18
CA PRO A 102 -3.24 7.15 11.14
C PRO A 102 -4.45 6.78 10.28
N ASN A 103 -4.50 7.32 9.06
CA ASN A 103 -5.50 6.97 8.06
C ASN A 103 -4.90 6.01 7.03
N MET A 104 -5.66 4.99 6.66
CA MET A 104 -5.36 4.11 5.54
C MET A 104 -6.30 4.44 4.39
N TYR A 105 -5.79 5.06 3.34
CA TYR A 105 -6.56 5.38 2.15
C TYR A 105 -6.41 4.27 1.10
N PHE A 106 -7.52 3.62 0.76
CA PHE A 106 -7.59 2.67 -0.35
C PHE A 106 -8.43 3.31 -1.46
N GLY A 107 -7.78 3.88 -2.48
CA GLY A 107 -8.43 4.55 -3.61
C GLY A 107 -7.47 5.33 -4.50
N ARG A 108 -7.98 5.83 -5.64
CA ARG A 108 -7.34 6.91 -6.42
C ARG A 108 -8.06 8.22 -6.15
N LEU A 109 -7.31 9.25 -5.76
CA LEU A 109 -7.80 10.63 -5.71
C LEU A 109 -7.73 11.22 -7.14
N SER A 110 -8.67 10.83 -8.00
CA SER A 110 -8.73 11.29 -9.40
C SER A 110 -9.77 12.40 -9.55
N PRO A 111 -9.48 13.49 -10.31
CA PRO A 111 -10.45 14.55 -10.55
C PRO A 111 -11.56 14.16 -11.55
N THR A 112 -11.49 12.98 -12.17
CA THR A 112 -12.48 12.53 -13.15
C THR A 112 -13.56 11.65 -12.52
N THR A 113 -14.81 11.83 -12.94
CA THR A 113 -15.93 10.96 -12.56
C THR A 113 -15.75 9.55 -13.15
N GLY A 114 -16.12 8.51 -12.41
CA GLY A 114 -16.24 7.13 -12.93
C GLY A 114 -15.18 6.13 -12.46
N ASP A 115 -14.26 6.51 -11.58
CA ASP A 115 -13.30 5.57 -11.00
C ASP A 115 -13.98 4.63 -9.99
N SER A 116 -13.67 3.34 -10.10
CA SER A 116 -14.11 2.31 -9.15
C SER A 116 -12.92 1.79 -8.37
N THR A 117 -12.96 1.95 -7.05
CA THR A 117 -12.02 1.28 -6.14
C THR A 117 -12.77 0.20 -5.38
N THR A 118 -12.30 -1.03 -5.48
CA THR A 118 -12.84 -2.16 -4.71
C THR A 118 -11.85 -2.56 -3.63
N PHE A 119 -12.32 -2.59 -2.38
CA PHE A 119 -11.61 -3.23 -1.27
C PHE A 119 -12.31 -4.54 -0.92
N TYR A 120 -11.65 -5.68 -1.13
CA TYR A 120 -12.21 -6.99 -0.84
C TYR A 120 -11.36 -7.76 0.17
N PHE A 121 -12.02 -8.48 1.07
CA PHE A 121 -11.39 -9.54 1.87
C PHE A 121 -11.73 -10.88 1.21
N ARG A 122 -10.72 -11.61 0.71
CA ARG A 122 -10.88 -12.97 0.17
C ARG A 122 -10.12 -13.97 1.03
N SER A 123 -10.76 -15.07 1.38
CA SER A 123 -10.15 -16.17 2.15
C SER A 123 -10.53 -17.50 1.53
N ARG A 124 -9.54 -18.38 1.34
CA ARG A 124 -9.77 -19.78 0.94
C ARG A 124 -10.22 -20.67 2.11
N LEU A 125 -10.13 -20.17 3.33
CA LEU A 125 -10.43 -20.89 4.57
C LEU A 125 -11.71 -20.37 5.25
N ASN A 126 -12.49 -19.51 4.58
CA ASN A 126 -13.72 -18.91 5.11
C ASN A 126 -13.54 -18.10 6.40
N GLN A 127 -12.39 -17.41 6.53
CA GLN A 127 -12.02 -16.65 7.73
C GLN A 127 -12.01 -15.14 7.55
N ASN A 128 -12.61 -14.62 6.48
CA ASN A 128 -12.71 -13.18 6.25
C ASN A 128 -13.41 -12.50 7.44
N LYS A 129 -12.76 -11.50 8.03
CA LYS A 129 -13.33 -10.70 9.12
C LYS A 129 -13.00 -9.24 8.89
N PHE A 130 -14.02 -8.39 8.92
CA PHE A 130 -13.85 -6.96 9.14
C PHE A 130 -13.98 -6.72 10.64
N ARG A 131 -12.88 -6.41 11.32
CA ARG A 131 -12.87 -6.10 12.76
C ARG A 131 -12.47 -4.66 12.98
N VAL A 132 -13.25 -3.94 13.76
CA VAL A 132 -12.91 -2.61 14.27
C VAL A 132 -12.89 -2.69 15.80
N ASN A 133 -11.78 -2.33 16.42
CA ASN A 133 -11.60 -2.33 17.87
C ASN A 133 -11.27 -0.91 18.33
N THR A 134 -12.02 -0.37 19.29
CA THR A 134 -11.79 0.95 19.87
C THR A 134 -11.40 0.78 21.33
N ALA A 135 -10.30 1.41 21.76
CA ALA A 135 -9.84 1.31 23.15
C ALA A 135 -10.67 2.16 24.14
N GLY A 136 -11.53 3.06 23.65
CA GLY A 136 -12.37 3.96 24.45
C GLY A 136 -13.82 4.05 23.95
N SER A 137 -14.65 4.86 24.61
CA SER A 137 -16.11 4.97 24.42
C SER A 137 -16.58 5.68 23.13
N GLY A 138 -15.74 5.73 22.09
CA GLY A 138 -16.07 6.37 20.82
C GLY A 138 -16.94 5.50 19.90
N ASN A 139 -17.70 6.14 19.02
CA ASN A 139 -18.46 5.45 17.99
C ASN A 139 -17.54 4.92 16.88
N VAL A 140 -17.85 3.73 16.37
CA VAL A 140 -17.35 3.27 15.08
C VAL A 140 -18.32 3.74 14.01
N SER A 141 -17.98 4.81 13.28
CA SER A 141 -18.78 5.33 12.17
C SER A 141 -18.35 4.74 10.84
N MET A 142 -19.31 4.32 10.02
CA MET A 142 -19.12 3.98 8.62
C MET A 142 -19.93 4.97 7.78
N ASN A 143 -19.26 5.83 7.02
CA ASN A 143 -19.91 6.79 6.13
C ASN A 143 -19.99 6.20 4.71
N PHE A 144 -21.16 6.33 4.08
CA PHE A 144 -21.38 5.94 2.69
C PHE A 144 -21.73 7.20 1.90
N GLU A 145 -20.69 7.90 1.44
CA GLU A 145 -20.82 9.16 0.70
C GLU A 145 -20.86 8.86 -0.80
N THR A 146 -21.96 9.19 -1.47
CA THR A 146 -22.08 9.05 -2.92
C THR A 146 -22.53 10.38 -3.51
N GLY A 147 -21.95 10.76 -4.65
CA GLY A 147 -22.34 11.98 -5.38
C GLY A 147 -23.76 11.96 -5.96
N GLY A 148 -24.49 10.83 -5.90
CA GLY A 148 -25.91 10.79 -6.26
C GLY A 148 -26.58 9.43 -6.13
N GLY A 149 -27.30 9.17 -5.03
CA GLY A 149 -28.24 8.04 -4.97
C GLY A 149 -27.77 6.79 -4.23
N GLY A 150 -26.73 6.87 -3.39
CA GLY A 150 -26.08 5.71 -2.79
C GLY A 150 -26.93 4.91 -1.80
N ALA A 151 -26.48 3.70 -1.49
CA ALA A 151 -27.06 2.89 -0.44
C ALA A 151 -26.02 1.97 0.20
N PHE A 152 -26.22 1.67 1.48
CA PHE A 152 -25.55 0.53 2.09
C PHE A 152 -26.33 -0.74 1.73
N VAL A 153 -25.66 -1.71 1.11
CA VAL A 153 -26.31 -2.92 0.59
C VAL A 153 -25.56 -4.17 1.04
N ILE A 154 -26.31 -5.20 1.43
CA ILE A 154 -25.81 -6.56 1.67
C ILE A 154 -26.38 -7.46 0.59
N TYR A 155 -25.49 -8.08 -0.18
CA TYR A 155 -25.84 -9.09 -1.18
C TYR A 155 -25.82 -10.50 -0.59
N GLY A 156 -26.37 -11.45 -1.34
CA GLY A 156 -26.20 -12.87 -1.08
C GLY A 156 -24.77 -13.34 -1.36
N SER A 157 -24.65 -14.47 -2.03
CA SER A 157 -23.33 -15.01 -2.41
C SER A 157 -22.84 -14.39 -3.72
N THR A 158 -21.59 -14.64 -4.10
CA THR A 158 -21.12 -14.27 -5.46
C THR A 158 -21.92 -14.97 -6.58
N ALA A 159 -22.63 -16.07 -6.27
CA ALA A 159 -23.54 -16.75 -7.18
C ALA A 159 -24.99 -16.25 -7.08
N ASP A 160 -25.31 -15.36 -6.13
CA ASP A 160 -26.63 -14.80 -5.91
C ASP A 160 -26.52 -13.29 -5.63
N SER A 161 -26.69 -12.49 -6.68
CA SER A 161 -26.63 -11.04 -6.64
C SER A 161 -27.88 -10.37 -6.07
N SER A 162 -28.78 -11.12 -5.42
CA SER A 162 -29.97 -10.56 -4.80
C SER A 162 -29.59 -9.68 -3.59
N GLU A 163 -30.17 -8.47 -3.53
CA GLU A 163 -30.06 -7.62 -2.34
C GLU A 163 -30.86 -8.25 -1.19
N ARG A 164 -30.18 -8.52 -0.08
CA ARG A 164 -30.79 -9.09 1.14
C ARG A 164 -31.20 -7.99 2.12
N PHE A 165 -30.41 -6.92 2.18
CA PHE A 165 -30.64 -5.77 3.04
C PHE A 165 -30.12 -4.51 2.36
N ARG A 166 -30.83 -3.39 2.57
CA ARG A 166 -30.52 -2.07 2.02
C ARG A 166 -30.82 -0.98 3.03
N VAL A 167 -30.00 0.06 3.05
CA VAL A 167 -30.34 1.38 3.61
C VAL A 167 -30.11 2.42 2.52
N THR A 168 -31.17 3.12 2.10
CA THR A 168 -31.08 4.17 1.07
C THR A 168 -30.39 5.42 1.62
N GLU A 169 -29.96 6.32 0.74
CA GLU A 169 -29.44 7.64 1.12
C GLU A 169 -30.43 8.50 1.94
N THR A 170 -31.74 8.26 1.78
CA THR A 170 -32.79 8.91 2.58
C THR A 170 -33.03 8.24 3.94
N GLY A 171 -32.33 7.15 4.24
CA GLY A 171 -32.40 6.41 5.50
C GLY A 171 -33.50 5.34 5.56
N ASN A 172 -34.17 5.02 4.45
CA ASN A 172 -35.17 3.95 4.42
C ASN A 172 -34.49 2.57 4.35
N VAL A 173 -34.97 1.64 5.16
CA VAL A 173 -34.44 0.29 5.28
C VAL A 173 -35.30 -0.68 4.46
N GLY A 174 -34.67 -1.46 3.58
CA GLY A 174 -35.29 -2.53 2.81
C GLY A 174 -34.74 -3.90 3.21
N ILE A 175 -35.61 -4.88 3.42
CA ILE A 175 -35.25 -6.29 3.58
C ILE A 175 -35.89 -7.08 2.44
N GLY A 176 -35.07 -7.76 1.64
CA GLY A 176 -35.52 -8.50 0.45
C GLY A 176 -36.11 -7.64 -0.68
N THR A 177 -35.83 -6.33 -0.69
CA THR A 177 -36.24 -5.39 -1.75
C THR A 177 -35.11 -4.46 -2.12
N THR A 178 -35.08 -4.04 -3.38
CA THR A 178 -34.20 -2.98 -3.89
C THR A 178 -34.82 -1.58 -3.79
N SER A 179 -36.14 -1.51 -3.58
CA SER A 179 -36.91 -0.26 -3.57
C SER A 179 -37.80 -0.20 -2.33
N PRO A 180 -37.24 0.02 -1.13
CA PRO A 180 -38.04 0.36 0.04
C PRO A 180 -38.68 1.73 -0.25
N GLY A 181 -40.01 1.76 -0.39
CA GLY A 181 -40.77 2.95 -0.83
C GLY A 181 -40.68 4.12 0.15
N THR A 182 -41.81 4.65 0.61
CA THR A 182 -41.83 5.78 1.55
C THR A 182 -41.74 5.35 3.02
N ALA A 183 -41.87 4.06 3.32
CA ALA A 183 -41.77 3.53 4.67
C ALA A 183 -40.31 3.49 5.15
N ARG A 184 -40.09 3.81 6.45
CA ARG A 184 -38.76 3.75 7.07
C ARG A 184 -38.19 2.33 7.12
N LEU A 185 -39.04 1.32 7.24
CA LEU A 185 -38.69 -0.09 7.17
C LEU A 185 -39.70 -0.80 6.26
N TYR A 186 -39.22 -1.39 5.17
CA TYR A 186 -39.99 -2.18 4.24
C TYR A 186 -39.40 -3.60 4.15
N VAL A 187 -40.23 -4.61 4.44
CA VAL A 187 -39.85 -6.02 4.36
C VAL A 187 -40.66 -6.66 3.23
N SER A 188 -39.98 -7.13 2.19
CA SER A 188 -40.61 -7.79 1.05
C SER A 188 -40.64 -9.30 1.27
N GLY A 189 -41.84 -9.83 1.50
CA GLY A 189 -42.05 -11.24 1.78
C GLY A 189 -41.53 -11.67 3.16
N GLY A 190 -42.12 -12.75 3.70
CA GLY A 190 -41.79 -13.28 5.02
C GLY A 190 -42.62 -12.70 6.17
N ARG A 191 -42.40 -13.23 7.38
CA ARG A 191 -43.10 -12.84 8.61
C ARG A 191 -42.22 -11.88 9.40
N ILE A 192 -42.75 -10.70 9.72
CA ILE A 192 -42.17 -9.81 10.74
C ILE A 192 -42.63 -10.35 12.09
N VAL A 193 -41.68 -10.72 12.95
CA VAL A 193 -41.95 -11.09 14.35
C VAL A 193 -41.38 -9.96 15.19
N ALA A 194 -42.25 -9.19 15.82
CA ALA A 194 -41.88 -8.21 16.81
C ALA A 194 -42.20 -8.77 18.20
N ASP A 195 -41.36 -8.44 19.18
CA ASP A 195 -41.70 -8.68 20.59
C ASP A 195 -42.82 -7.71 21.02
N THR A 196 -43.49 -8.04 22.12
CA THR A 196 -44.73 -7.44 22.64
C THR A 196 -44.70 -5.94 22.97
N ASN A 197 -43.58 -5.25 22.77
CA ASN A 197 -43.42 -3.81 23.01
C ASN A 197 -43.43 -2.98 21.71
N ILE A 198 -44.35 -3.26 20.79
CA ILE A 198 -44.65 -2.29 19.72
C ILE A 198 -45.58 -1.23 20.34
N GLU A 199 -45.00 -0.23 20.97
CA GLU A 199 -45.74 0.96 21.35
C GLU A 199 -45.93 1.86 20.11
N GLY A 200 -47.15 1.92 19.60
CA GLY A 200 -47.59 2.95 18.67
C GLY A 200 -48.26 2.46 17.40
N ALA A 201 -49.57 2.73 17.31
CA ALA A 201 -50.03 3.80 16.43
C ALA A 201 -50.79 4.81 17.28
#